data_AF-A0A267WIX3-F1
#
_entry.id   AF-A0A267WIX3-F1
#
_cell.length_a   1.000
_cell.length_b   1.000
_cell.length_c   1.000
_cell.angle_alpha   90.00
_cell.angle_beta   90.00
_cell.angle_gamma   90.00
#
_symmetry.space_group_name_H-M   'P 1'
#
loop_
_entity.id
_entity.type
_entity.pdbx_description
1 polymer ?
#
loop_
_entity_poly.entity_id
_entity_poly.type
_entity_poly.pdbx_seq_one_letter_code
_entity_poly.pdbx_strand_id
1 'polypeptide(L)'
;MARRGYVQLVNGFYDNDKIRDLVRMGRADSVGVYCMALSLCGDRLTDGFVPRRAMLSNIGATPEQVQALVDEGMLEEVEEGWLIHDYAEHNRTKEQVLHARKKSAERVAKHRNESDVTALHRNCNAVTSGQTPEHQNTRTQKKEKEEYSSSFSKETTADEYLETGRPEADRQISRQYPNLDLTDAWGAFIHHHHGETRTIADWTRLWKGWCQRRANMSGIPPSKRHKHTWKCRHVLEALGCDEETAQADEKACELADKLNKKEKPWQRT
;
A
#
# COMPACT_ATOMS: atom_id res chain seq x y z
N MET A 1 15.35 -8.98 29.86
CA MET A 1 14.75 -7.89 29.04
C MET A 1 14.03 -8.53 27.87
N ALA A 2 12.75 -8.23 27.66
CA ALA A 2 12.02 -8.70 26.47
C ALA A 2 12.67 -8.11 25.21
N ARG A 3 12.93 -8.94 24.20
CA ARG A 3 13.44 -8.48 22.90
C ARG A 3 12.32 -7.67 22.24
N ARG A 4 12.61 -6.42 21.88
CA ARG A 4 11.66 -5.54 21.19
C ARG A 4 11.63 -5.86 19.69
N GLY A 5 10.44 -6.15 19.18
CA GLY A 5 10.18 -6.46 17.77
C GLY A 5 8.71 -6.82 17.54
N TYR A 6 8.29 -6.88 16.28
CA TYR A 6 6.99 -7.39 15.85
C TYR A 6 7.15 -8.12 14.52
N VAL A 7 6.20 -9.01 14.23
CA VAL A 7 6.02 -9.63 12.91
C VAL A 7 4.73 -9.11 12.29
N GLN A 8 4.68 -9.11 10.96
CA GLN A 8 3.55 -8.57 10.21
C GLN A 8 2.65 -9.72 9.75
N LEU A 9 1.36 -9.60 10.05
CA LEU A 9 0.32 -10.32 9.35
C LEU A 9 -0.28 -9.38 8.31
N VAL A 10 -0.36 -9.84 7.06
CA VAL A 10 -0.89 -9.04 5.96
C VAL A 10 -2.39 -8.79 6.14
N ASN A 11 -2.87 -7.62 5.72
CA ASN A 11 -4.30 -7.36 5.68
C ASN A 11 -4.98 -8.35 4.74
N GLY A 12 -6.13 -8.88 5.15
CA GLY A 12 -6.81 -9.94 4.40
C GLY A 12 -6.24 -11.34 4.63
N PHE A 13 -5.36 -11.56 5.61
CA PHE A 13 -4.85 -12.89 5.97
C PHE A 13 -5.98 -13.93 6.17
N TYR A 14 -7.11 -13.51 6.74
CA TYR A 14 -8.30 -14.36 6.94
C TYR A 14 -8.99 -14.80 5.62
N ASP A 15 -8.76 -14.07 4.53
CA ASP A 15 -9.36 -14.32 3.21
C ASP A 15 -8.39 -14.97 2.23
N ASN A 16 -7.17 -15.29 2.67
CA ASN A 16 -6.22 -16.07 1.88
C ASN A 16 -6.77 -17.49 1.67
N ASP A 17 -6.69 -18.00 0.43
CA ASP A 17 -7.25 -19.31 0.06
C ASP A 17 -6.70 -20.45 0.93
N LYS A 18 -5.37 -20.50 1.16
CA LYS A 18 -4.70 -21.51 2.02
C LYS A 18 -5.25 -21.49 3.45
N ILE A 19 -5.48 -20.28 4.00
CA ILE A 19 -6.05 -20.13 5.35
C ILE A 19 -7.50 -20.60 5.38
N ARG A 20 -8.29 -20.24 4.36
CA ARG A 20 -9.68 -20.67 4.27
C ARG A 20 -9.80 -22.17 4.03
N ASP A 21 -8.85 -22.79 3.34
CA ASP A 21 -8.78 -24.22 3.10
C ASP A 21 -8.48 -24.96 4.41
N LEU A 22 -7.47 -24.53 5.19
CA LEU A 22 -7.22 -25.06 6.53
C LEU A 22 -8.45 -25.00 7.44
N VAL A 23 -9.15 -23.86 7.44
CA VAL A 23 -10.37 -23.70 8.25
C VAL A 23 -11.47 -24.65 7.78
N ARG A 24 -11.67 -24.81 6.46
CA ARG A 24 -12.67 -25.74 5.89
C ARG A 24 -12.36 -27.19 6.20
N MET A 25 -11.07 -27.56 6.30
CA MET A 25 -10.63 -28.90 6.72
C MET A 25 -10.70 -29.12 8.24
N GLY A 26 -11.18 -28.15 9.02
CA GLY A 26 -11.22 -28.23 10.48
C GLY A 26 -9.85 -28.06 11.15
N ARG A 27 -8.85 -27.55 10.43
CA ARG A 27 -7.46 -27.34 10.87
C ARG A 27 -7.15 -25.88 11.21
N ALA A 28 -8.15 -25.15 11.71
CA ALA A 28 -7.99 -23.75 12.13
C ALA A 28 -6.95 -23.57 13.25
N ASP A 29 -6.72 -24.62 14.06
CA ASP A 29 -5.67 -24.70 15.07
C ASP A 29 -4.25 -24.53 14.48
N SER A 30 -4.05 -25.04 13.26
CA SER A 30 -2.77 -24.98 12.53
C SER A 30 -2.44 -23.53 12.12
N VAL A 31 -3.45 -22.68 11.90
CA VAL A 31 -3.27 -21.23 11.69
C VAL A 31 -2.66 -20.57 12.93
N GLY A 32 -3.06 -21.01 14.12
CA GLY A 32 -2.47 -20.54 15.39
C GLY A 32 -0.99 -20.91 15.50
N VAL A 33 -0.64 -22.15 15.13
CA VAL A 33 0.75 -22.63 15.05
C VAL A 33 1.59 -21.77 14.10
N TYR A 34 1.05 -21.46 12.92
CA TYR A 34 1.72 -20.59 11.94
C TYR A 34 2.03 -19.19 12.51
N CYS A 35 1.06 -18.56 13.19
CA CYS A 35 1.27 -17.26 13.84
C CYS A 35 2.35 -17.32 14.94
N MET A 36 2.39 -18.40 15.71
CA MET A 36 3.42 -18.61 16.74
C MET A 36 4.80 -18.83 16.12
N ALA A 37 4.87 -19.55 15.00
CA ALA A 37 6.11 -19.75 14.23
C ALA A 37 6.65 -18.43 13.68
N LEU A 38 5.80 -17.57 13.11
CA LEU A 38 6.18 -16.21 12.70
C LEU A 38 6.79 -15.43 13.86
N SER A 39 6.10 -15.40 15.02
CA SER A 39 6.55 -14.70 16.22
C SER A 39 7.93 -15.19 16.69
N LEU A 40 8.14 -16.51 16.70
CA LEU A 40 9.42 -17.13 17.03
C LEU A 40 10.52 -16.68 16.08
N CYS A 41 10.25 -16.65 14.78
CA CYS A 41 11.22 -16.23 13.77
C CYS A 41 11.62 -14.76 13.94
N GLY A 42 10.65 -13.89 14.23
CA GLY A 42 10.89 -12.48 14.53
C GLY A 42 11.71 -12.25 15.81
N ASP A 43 11.45 -13.03 16.87
CA ASP A 43 12.21 -12.94 18.13
C ASP A 43 13.67 -13.38 17.95
N ARG A 44 13.88 -14.48 17.22
CA ARG A 44 15.19 -15.11 17.06
C ARG A 44 15.99 -14.58 15.87
N LEU A 45 15.36 -13.79 15.00
CA LEU A 45 15.93 -13.30 13.74
C LEU A 45 16.52 -14.46 12.92
N THR A 46 15.63 -15.38 12.53
CA THR A 46 15.97 -16.63 11.81
C THR A 46 15.48 -16.62 10.36
N ASP A 47 14.97 -15.49 9.88
CA ASP A 47 14.59 -15.31 8.46
C ASP A 47 13.57 -16.33 7.95
N GLY A 48 12.66 -16.74 8.83
CA GLY A 48 11.60 -17.71 8.52
C GLY A 48 11.96 -19.15 8.85
N PHE A 49 13.20 -19.43 9.28
CA PHE A 49 13.58 -20.78 9.71
C PHE A 49 13.06 -21.12 11.11
N VAL A 50 12.33 -22.22 11.20
CA VAL A 50 11.78 -22.78 12.44
C VAL A 50 12.47 -24.12 12.73
N PRO A 51 13.36 -24.18 13.73
CA PRO A 51 14.02 -25.43 14.10
C PRO A 51 13.00 -26.48 14.57
N ARG A 52 13.23 -27.77 14.24
CA ARG A 52 12.33 -28.88 14.58
C ARG A 52 11.95 -28.90 16.07
N ARG A 53 12.97 -28.79 16.94
CA ARG A 53 12.77 -28.74 18.39
C ARG A 53 11.93 -27.53 18.83
N ALA A 54 12.10 -26.38 18.19
CA ALA A 54 11.36 -25.18 18.57
C ALA A 54 9.87 -25.29 18.14
N MET A 55 9.60 -25.88 16.98
CA MET A 55 8.23 -26.14 16.53
C MET A 55 7.49 -27.07 17.50
N LEU A 56 8.13 -28.18 17.87
CA LEU A 56 7.45 -29.20 18.67
C LEU A 56 7.45 -28.87 20.17
N SER A 57 8.55 -28.33 20.72
CA SER A 57 8.67 -28.12 22.17
C SER A 57 8.35 -26.69 22.64
N ASN A 58 8.72 -25.66 21.85
CA ASN A 58 8.46 -24.28 22.26
C ASN A 58 7.07 -23.80 21.83
N ILE A 59 6.64 -24.16 20.63
CA ILE A 59 5.31 -23.82 20.12
C ILE A 59 4.28 -24.88 20.58
N GLY A 60 4.69 -26.14 20.73
CA GLY A 60 3.78 -27.22 21.12
C GLY A 60 2.93 -27.72 19.96
N ALA A 61 3.40 -27.56 18.71
CA ALA A 61 2.68 -28.01 17.54
C ALA A 61 2.65 -29.54 17.45
N THR A 62 1.50 -30.11 17.11
CA THR A 62 1.41 -31.55 16.83
C THR A 62 1.92 -31.85 15.41
N PRO A 63 2.41 -33.07 15.14
CA PRO A 63 2.83 -33.46 13.79
C PRO A 63 1.75 -33.21 12.74
N GLU A 64 0.48 -33.46 13.07
CA GLU A 64 -0.65 -33.25 12.17
C GLU A 64 -0.85 -31.77 11.84
N GLN A 65 -0.60 -30.86 12.79
CA GLN A 65 -0.70 -29.40 12.58
C GLN A 65 0.39 -28.90 11.67
N VAL A 66 1.62 -29.39 11.89
CA VAL A 66 2.74 -29.06 11.01
C VAL A 66 2.51 -29.62 9.61
N GLN A 67 2.04 -30.86 9.50
CA GLN A 67 1.76 -31.48 8.20
C GLN A 67 0.70 -30.71 7.41
N ALA A 68 -0.41 -30.29 8.04
CA ALA A 68 -1.42 -29.50 7.35
C ALA A 68 -0.88 -28.16 6.82
N LEU A 69 0.04 -27.53 7.55
CA LEU A 69 0.71 -26.31 7.07
C LEU A 69 1.67 -26.60 5.91
N VAL A 70 2.33 -27.75 5.90
CA VAL A 70 3.18 -28.18 4.79
C VAL A 70 2.34 -28.49 3.55
N ASP A 71 1.24 -29.23 3.71
CA ASP A 71 0.35 -29.62 2.61
C ASP A 71 -0.27 -28.40 1.91
N GLU A 72 -0.62 -27.36 2.67
CA GLU A 72 -1.13 -26.08 2.15
C GLU A 72 -0.01 -25.14 1.65
N GLY A 73 1.25 -25.55 1.73
CA GLY A 73 2.40 -24.77 1.29
C GLY A 73 2.59 -23.48 2.09
N MET A 74 2.24 -23.50 3.38
CA MET A 74 2.53 -22.44 4.36
C MET A 74 3.90 -22.65 5.01
N LEU A 75 4.33 -23.91 5.11
CA LEU A 75 5.65 -24.33 5.56
C LEU A 75 6.33 -25.20 4.50
N GLU A 76 7.63 -25.08 4.38
CA GLU A 76 8.48 -25.95 3.56
C GLU A 76 9.35 -26.81 4.48
N GLU A 77 9.30 -28.13 4.32
CA GLU A 77 10.14 -29.03 5.11
C GLU A 77 11.59 -28.98 4.65
N VAL A 78 12.50 -28.86 5.62
CA VAL A 78 13.95 -28.90 5.43
C VAL A 78 14.56 -29.85 6.46
N GLU A 79 15.82 -30.27 6.25
CA GLU A 79 16.50 -31.30 7.05
C GLU A 79 16.32 -31.10 8.58
N GLU A 80 16.48 -29.87 9.07
CA GLU A 80 16.48 -29.54 10.50
C GLU A 80 15.20 -28.85 11.01
N GLY A 81 14.13 -28.82 10.22
CA GLY A 81 12.86 -28.18 10.60
C GLY A 81 12.06 -27.69 9.41
N TRP A 82 11.61 -26.44 9.47
CA TRP A 82 10.74 -25.87 8.44
C TRP A 82 11.10 -24.43 8.12
N LEU A 83 10.86 -24.02 6.88
CA LEU A 83 10.88 -22.62 6.45
C LEU A 83 9.46 -22.10 6.28
N ILE A 84 9.21 -20.89 6.76
CA ILE A 84 7.97 -20.15 6.49
C ILE A 84 8.01 -19.64 5.06
N HIS A 85 7.03 -20.03 4.26
CA HIS A 85 6.91 -19.61 2.87
C HIS A 85 6.82 -18.08 2.76
N ASP A 86 7.57 -17.49 1.83
CA ASP A 86 7.60 -16.04 1.56
C ASP A 86 7.87 -15.14 2.80
N TYR A 87 8.58 -15.65 3.81
CA TYR A 87 8.84 -14.88 5.04
C TYR A 87 9.47 -13.51 4.76
N ALA A 88 10.52 -13.44 3.93
CA ALA A 88 11.20 -12.18 3.61
C ALA A 88 10.35 -11.23 2.74
N GLU A 89 9.37 -11.76 2.01
CA GLU A 89 8.43 -10.94 1.26
C GLU A 89 7.52 -10.15 2.19
N HIS A 90 7.11 -10.71 3.33
CA HIS A 90 6.16 -10.04 4.22
C HIS A 90 6.78 -9.49 5.51
N ASN A 91 7.88 -10.08 5.98
CA ASN A 91 8.55 -9.72 7.21
C ASN A 91 9.94 -9.17 6.95
N ARG A 92 10.55 -8.59 7.99
CA ARG A 92 11.90 -8.04 7.92
C ARG A 92 12.92 -9.14 8.14
N THR A 93 13.99 -9.12 7.36
CA THR A 93 15.12 -10.03 7.57
C THR A 93 15.96 -9.60 8.77
N LYS A 94 16.78 -10.51 9.28
CA LYS A 94 17.78 -10.29 10.32
C LYS A 94 18.67 -9.11 9.99
N GLU A 95 19.19 -9.04 8.77
CA GLU A 95 20.05 -7.96 8.30
C GLU A 95 19.31 -6.62 8.38
N GLN A 96 18.07 -6.57 7.88
CA GLN A 96 17.25 -5.36 7.91
C GLN A 96 16.94 -4.92 9.34
N VAL A 97 16.69 -5.86 10.26
CA VAL A 97 16.45 -5.57 11.67
C VAL A 97 17.72 -5.04 12.33
N LEU A 98 18.86 -5.71 12.15
CA LEU A 98 20.13 -5.31 12.73
C LEU A 98 20.60 -3.95 12.19
N HIS A 99 20.46 -3.71 10.88
CA HIS A 99 20.79 -2.44 10.26
C HIS A 99 19.96 -1.29 10.85
N ALA A 100 18.64 -1.46 11.01
CA ALA A 100 17.81 -0.43 11.62
C ALA A 100 18.10 -0.21 13.11
N ARG A 101 18.45 -1.29 13.84
CA ARG A 101 18.90 -1.19 15.24
C ARG A 101 20.20 -0.39 15.33
N LYS A 102 21.17 -0.64 14.44
CA LYS A 102 22.43 0.11 14.35
C LYS A 102 22.18 1.59 14.02
N LYS A 103 21.42 1.89 12.97
CA LYS A 103 21.07 3.26 12.59
C LYS A 103 20.35 4.01 13.72
N SER A 104 19.47 3.32 14.45
CA SER A 104 18.78 3.90 15.61
C SER A 104 19.75 4.18 16.75
N ALA A 105 20.68 3.26 17.04
CA ALA A 105 21.71 3.44 18.07
C ALA A 105 22.66 4.59 17.73
N GLU A 106 23.11 4.69 16.48
CA GLU A 106 23.97 5.78 15.99
C GLU A 106 23.28 7.15 16.13
N ARG A 107 22.01 7.24 15.71
CA ARG A 107 21.21 8.46 15.87
C ARG A 107 21.08 8.87 17.34
N VAL A 108 20.81 7.91 18.23
CA VAL A 108 20.69 8.17 19.67
C VAL A 108 22.04 8.58 20.28
N ALA A 109 23.14 7.95 19.85
CA ALA A 109 24.49 8.30 20.29
C ALA A 109 24.87 9.73 19.85
N LYS A 110 24.59 10.09 18.59
CA LYS A 110 24.81 11.45 18.07
C LYS A 110 24.03 12.49 18.88
N HIS A 111 22.73 12.26 19.11
CA HIS A 111 21.90 13.15 19.92
C HIS A 111 22.43 13.30 21.36
N ARG A 112 22.95 12.23 21.97
CA ARG A 112 23.51 12.29 23.33
C ARG A 112 24.83 13.05 23.41
N ASN A 113 25.68 12.94 22.39
CA ASN A 113 26.94 13.67 22.32
C ASN A 113 26.74 15.16 21.97
N GLU A 114 25.70 15.51 21.21
CA GLU A 114 25.36 16.90 20.87
C GLU A 114 24.69 17.65 22.04
N SER A 115 24.12 16.94 23.02
CA SER A 115 23.47 17.54 24.19
C SER A 115 24.42 18.10 25.26
N ASP A 116 25.74 18.06 25.06
CA ASP A 116 26.73 18.62 25.99
C ASP A 116 27.03 20.12 25.76
N VAL A 117 26.32 20.80 24.84
CA VAL A 117 26.46 22.24 24.63
C VAL A 117 25.12 22.95 24.85
N THR A 118 25.12 23.85 25.84
CA THR A 118 24.07 24.79 26.28
C THR A 118 22.79 24.22 26.90
N ALA A 119 22.76 24.27 28.24
CA ALA A 119 21.60 24.03 29.10
C ALA A 119 20.45 25.07 29.00
N LEU A 120 20.28 25.78 27.87
CA LEU A 120 19.36 26.92 27.76
C LEU A 120 18.20 26.78 26.76
N HIS A 121 18.01 25.62 26.12
CA HIS A 121 16.79 25.41 25.32
C HIS A 121 16.20 24.02 25.52
N ARG A 122 15.75 23.75 26.76
CA ARG A 122 14.95 22.57 27.09
C ARG A 122 13.49 22.79 26.65
N ASN A 123 13.24 22.82 25.35
CA ASN A 123 11.92 22.41 24.84
C ASN A 123 11.85 20.89 24.94
N CYS A 124 11.62 20.42 26.17
CA CYS A 124 11.35 19.03 26.46
C CYS A 124 10.01 18.63 25.82
N ASN A 125 10.03 18.12 24.60
CA ASN A 125 9.04 17.11 24.18
C ASN A 125 9.42 15.74 24.77
N ALA A 126 9.80 15.74 26.05
CA ALA A 126 9.92 14.52 26.83
C ALA A 126 8.50 14.06 27.13
N VAL A 127 7.90 13.36 26.17
CA VAL A 127 6.72 12.54 26.44
C VAL A 127 7.22 11.35 27.24
N THR A 128 7.28 11.48 28.56
CA THR A 128 7.24 10.33 29.46
C THR A 128 5.82 9.78 29.42
N SER A 129 5.44 9.11 28.32
CA SER A 129 4.34 8.14 28.39
C SER A 129 4.95 6.77 28.64
N GLY A 130 4.76 6.26 29.86
CA GLY A 130 4.87 4.84 30.17
C GLY A 130 3.76 4.00 29.51
N GLN A 131 3.33 4.40 28.32
CA GLN A 131 2.35 3.73 27.49
C GLN A 131 2.87 3.81 26.05
N THR A 132 3.30 2.65 25.56
CA THR A 132 3.45 2.33 24.14
C THR A 132 2.29 2.96 23.36
N PRO A 133 2.52 3.64 22.22
CA PRO A 133 1.42 3.99 21.34
C PRO A 133 0.74 2.69 20.94
N GLU A 134 -0.52 2.59 21.35
CA GLU A 134 -1.46 1.57 20.90
C GLU A 134 -1.39 1.47 19.38
N HIS A 135 -1.51 0.23 18.91
CA HIS A 135 -1.65 -0.13 17.50
C HIS A 135 -2.79 0.65 16.84
N GLN A 136 -2.50 1.85 16.34
CA GLN A 136 -3.31 2.44 15.29
C GLN A 136 -2.91 1.75 13.99
N ASN A 137 -3.71 0.75 13.61
CA ASN A 137 -3.70 0.14 12.28
C ASN A 137 -3.92 1.22 11.21
N THR A 138 -2.84 1.89 10.83
CA THR A 138 -2.77 2.67 9.60
C THR A 138 -2.49 1.67 8.48
N ARG A 139 -3.57 1.34 7.76
CA ARG A 139 -3.64 0.59 6.49
C ARG A 139 -2.30 0.56 5.75
N THR A 140 -1.57 -0.54 5.93
CA THR A 140 -0.28 -0.84 5.29
C THR A 140 -0.43 -0.79 3.76
N GLN A 141 0.40 0.01 3.08
CA GLN A 141 0.51 -0.09 1.62
C GLN A 141 1.19 -1.41 1.25
N LYS A 142 0.63 -2.03 0.23
CA LYS A 142 1.00 -3.32 -0.36
C LYS A 142 2.49 -3.35 -0.68
N LYS A 143 3.20 -4.36 -0.14
CA LYS A 143 4.59 -4.67 -0.48
C LYS A 143 4.54 -5.45 -1.79
N GLU A 144 4.94 -4.83 -2.91
CA GLU A 144 5.16 -5.52 -4.18
C GLU A 144 6.65 -5.86 -4.29
N LYS A 145 6.93 -7.09 -4.73
CA LYS A 145 8.26 -7.70 -4.85
C LYS A 145 9.19 -6.79 -5.66
N GLU A 146 10.27 -6.32 -5.02
CA GLU A 146 11.37 -5.64 -5.72
C GLU A 146 12.29 -6.69 -6.35
N GLU A 147 12.13 -6.87 -7.66
CA GLU A 147 13.22 -7.32 -8.51
C GLU A 147 14.10 -6.09 -8.81
N TYR A 148 15.32 -6.14 -8.27
CA TYR A 148 16.54 -5.51 -8.78
C TYR A 148 16.36 -4.34 -9.78
N SER A 149 16.21 -3.12 -9.27
CA SER A 149 16.74 -1.93 -9.93
C SER A 149 16.88 -0.78 -8.93
N SER A 150 18.08 -0.22 -8.85
CA SER A 150 18.46 0.83 -7.92
C SER A 150 17.64 2.11 -8.14
N SER A 151 16.91 2.58 -7.13
CA SER A 151 16.76 4.03 -6.89
C SER A 151 16.23 4.32 -5.48
N PHE A 152 17.08 4.93 -4.67
CA PHE A 152 16.69 5.66 -3.46
C PHE A 152 15.58 6.66 -3.80
N SER A 153 14.42 6.59 -3.12
CA SER A 153 13.32 7.54 -3.28
C SER A 153 13.77 8.94 -2.86
N LYS A 154 14.27 9.73 -3.80
CA LYS A 154 14.65 11.12 -3.55
C LYS A 154 13.41 11.92 -3.16
N GLU A 155 13.49 12.60 -2.02
CA GLU A 155 12.53 13.63 -1.64
C GLU A 155 12.77 14.86 -2.52
N THR A 156 11.68 15.46 -3.00
CA THR A 156 11.67 16.56 -3.96
C THR A 156 10.68 17.64 -3.51
N THR A 157 10.88 18.88 -3.97
CA THR A 157 9.97 19.99 -3.68
C THR A 157 8.71 19.92 -4.55
N ALA A 158 7.67 20.68 -4.20
CA ALA A 158 6.47 20.79 -5.04
C ALA A 158 6.79 21.36 -6.44
N ASP A 159 7.79 22.25 -6.54
CA ASP A 159 8.24 22.85 -7.80
C ASP A 159 8.93 21.82 -8.72
N GLU A 160 9.79 20.95 -8.20
CA GLU A 160 10.41 19.89 -9.01
C GLU A 160 9.40 18.77 -9.36
N TYR A 161 8.39 18.56 -8.51
CA TYR A 161 7.26 17.68 -8.85
C TYR A 161 6.37 18.22 -9.99
N LEU A 162 6.22 19.55 -10.13
CA LEU A 162 5.49 20.18 -11.24
C LEU A 162 6.04 19.73 -12.60
N GLU A 163 7.36 19.57 -12.71
CA GLU A 163 8.02 19.19 -13.96
C GLU A 163 8.04 17.67 -14.18
N THR A 164 8.18 16.88 -13.11
CA THR A 164 8.46 15.44 -13.22
C THR A 164 7.22 14.55 -13.07
N GLY A 165 6.37 14.82 -12.08
CA GLY A 165 5.27 13.92 -11.69
C GLY A 165 3.87 14.45 -11.98
N ARG A 166 3.68 15.77 -11.93
CA ARG A 166 2.37 16.42 -12.14
C ARG A 166 1.76 16.15 -13.52
N PRO A 167 2.50 16.17 -14.65
CA PRO A 167 1.88 16.02 -15.97
C PRO A 167 1.08 14.71 -16.13
N GLU A 168 1.59 13.60 -15.57
CA GLU A 168 0.86 12.33 -15.59
C GLU A 168 -0.36 12.34 -14.66
N ALA A 169 -0.24 12.95 -13.48
CA ALA A 169 -1.37 13.10 -12.58
C ALA A 169 -2.48 13.98 -13.20
N ASP A 170 -2.11 15.07 -13.88
CA ASP A 170 -3.03 15.97 -14.58
C ASP A 170 -3.77 15.23 -15.71
N ARG A 171 -3.06 14.43 -16.52
CA ARG A 171 -3.70 13.60 -17.56
C ARG A 171 -4.80 12.69 -17.00
N GLN A 172 -4.60 12.13 -15.80
CA GLN A 172 -5.60 11.29 -15.15
C GLN A 172 -6.74 12.10 -14.56
N ILE A 173 -6.45 13.23 -13.91
CA ILE A 173 -7.46 14.09 -13.30
C ILE A 173 -8.33 14.75 -14.37
N SER A 174 -7.77 15.26 -15.47
CA SER A 174 -8.56 15.84 -16.57
C SER A 174 -9.55 14.84 -17.19
N ARG A 175 -9.22 13.54 -17.21
CA ARG A 175 -10.16 12.50 -17.66
C ARG A 175 -11.32 12.30 -16.68
N GLN A 176 -11.06 12.42 -15.38
CA GLN A 176 -12.07 12.23 -14.34
C GLN A 176 -12.89 13.50 -14.10
N TYR A 177 -12.28 14.67 -14.24
CA TYR A 177 -12.87 15.97 -13.97
C TYR A 177 -12.49 16.96 -15.09
N PRO A 178 -13.11 16.84 -16.28
CA PRO A 178 -12.73 17.64 -17.45
C PRO A 178 -12.95 19.14 -17.28
N ASN A 179 -13.84 19.54 -16.37
CA ASN A 179 -14.17 20.95 -16.10
C ASN A 179 -13.42 21.52 -14.88
N LEU A 180 -12.47 20.79 -14.30
CA LEU A 180 -11.67 21.28 -13.18
C LEU A 180 -10.49 22.12 -13.69
N ASP A 181 -10.42 23.38 -13.24
CA ASP A 181 -9.25 24.23 -13.51
C ASP A 181 -8.04 23.74 -12.70
N LEU A 182 -7.13 23.03 -13.38
CA LEU A 182 -5.92 22.47 -12.77
C LEU A 182 -4.86 23.52 -12.48
N THR A 183 -4.89 24.68 -13.14
CA THR A 183 -3.91 25.75 -12.96
C THR A 183 -4.21 26.50 -11.67
N ASP A 184 -5.47 26.91 -11.49
CA ASP A 184 -5.96 27.51 -10.25
C ASP A 184 -5.85 26.54 -9.07
N ALA A 185 -6.23 25.28 -9.27
CA ALA A 185 -6.08 24.25 -8.24
C ALA A 185 -4.62 24.07 -7.80
N TRP A 186 -3.68 24.17 -8.74
CA TRP A 186 -2.25 24.03 -8.48
C TRP A 186 -1.72 25.22 -7.68
N GLY A 187 -2.09 26.45 -8.05
CA GLY A 187 -1.73 27.66 -7.30
C GLY A 187 -2.14 27.57 -5.82
N ALA A 188 -3.35 27.10 -5.54
CA ALA A 188 -3.80 26.89 -4.17
C ALA A 188 -3.06 25.74 -3.45
N PHE A 189 -2.70 24.69 -4.19
CA PHE A 189 -1.99 23.52 -3.65
C PHE A 189 -0.57 23.86 -3.20
N ILE A 190 0.19 24.58 -4.03
CA ILE A 190 1.58 24.96 -3.69
C ILE A 190 1.62 25.95 -2.53
N HIS A 191 0.64 26.85 -2.44
CA HIS A 191 0.53 27.77 -1.30
C HIS A 191 0.29 27.00 0.01
N HIS A 192 -0.56 25.98 -0.03
CA HIS A 192 -0.85 25.15 1.15
C HIS A 192 0.35 24.26 1.56
N HIS A 193 1.16 23.82 0.61
CA HIS A 193 2.30 22.92 0.83
C HIS A 193 3.66 23.61 0.69
N HIS A 194 3.71 24.92 0.92
CA HIS A 194 4.92 25.71 0.77
C HIS A 194 6.02 25.24 1.72
N GLY A 195 7.23 25.02 1.18
CA GLY A 195 8.40 24.61 1.97
C GLY A 195 8.42 23.14 2.38
N GLU A 196 7.47 22.32 1.93
CA GLU A 196 7.48 20.88 2.15
C GLU A 196 8.35 20.15 1.10
N THR A 197 8.97 19.05 1.51
CA THR A 197 9.64 18.09 0.62
C THR A 197 9.05 16.71 0.82
N ARG A 198 8.78 16.00 -0.28
CA ARG A 198 8.13 14.68 -0.27
C ARG A 198 8.59 13.86 -1.47
N THR A 199 8.32 12.56 -1.44
CA THR A 199 8.54 11.71 -2.62
C THR A 199 7.57 12.07 -3.75
N ILE A 200 7.93 11.81 -5.01
CA ILE A 200 7.04 12.00 -6.18
C ILE A 200 5.70 11.25 -5.99
N ALA A 201 5.75 10.04 -5.40
CA ALA A 201 4.56 9.24 -5.13
C ALA A 201 3.61 9.93 -4.13
N ASP A 202 4.17 10.51 -3.06
CA ASP A 202 3.38 11.26 -2.07
C ASP A 202 2.81 12.54 -2.65
N TRP A 203 3.60 13.29 -3.44
CA TRP A 203 3.11 14.46 -4.15
C TRP A 203 1.96 14.12 -5.09
N THR A 204 2.09 13.03 -5.85
CA THR A 204 1.04 12.52 -6.74
C THR A 204 -0.25 12.21 -5.98
N ARG A 205 -0.14 11.54 -4.83
CA ARG A 205 -1.28 11.19 -3.99
C ARG A 205 -1.98 12.43 -3.43
N LEU A 206 -1.21 13.38 -2.90
CA LEU A 206 -1.74 14.62 -2.34
C LEU A 206 -2.40 15.50 -3.40
N TRP A 207 -1.76 15.64 -4.56
CA TRP A 207 -2.29 16.42 -5.67
C TRP A 207 -3.63 15.85 -6.17
N LYS A 208 -3.72 14.54 -6.43
CA LYS A 208 -4.98 13.91 -6.86
C LYS A 208 -6.10 14.08 -5.82
N GLY A 209 -5.79 13.91 -4.54
CA GLY A 209 -6.75 14.13 -3.46
C GLY A 209 -7.19 15.59 -3.32
N TRP A 210 -6.30 16.54 -3.58
CA TRP A 210 -6.61 17.96 -3.63
C TRP A 210 -7.59 18.29 -4.76
N CYS A 211 -7.30 17.84 -5.97
CA CYS A 211 -8.19 18.00 -7.13
C CYS A 211 -9.58 17.41 -6.89
N GLN A 212 -9.65 16.19 -6.31
CA GLN A 212 -10.93 15.54 -6.00
C GLN A 212 -11.77 16.36 -4.99
N ARG A 213 -11.14 16.87 -3.93
CA ARG A 213 -11.84 17.72 -2.95
C ARG A 213 -12.32 19.02 -3.57
N ARG A 214 -11.49 19.66 -4.40
CA ARG A 214 -11.84 20.91 -5.09
C ARG A 214 -13.00 20.69 -6.06
N ALA A 215 -12.98 19.61 -6.86
CA ALA A 215 -14.09 19.23 -7.72
C ALA A 215 -15.39 19.02 -6.94
N ASN A 216 -15.34 18.30 -5.81
CA ASN A 216 -16.51 18.10 -4.97
C ASN A 216 -17.06 19.43 -4.39
N MET A 217 -16.19 20.34 -3.92
CA MET A 217 -16.60 21.65 -3.41
C MET A 217 -17.19 22.55 -4.49
N SER A 218 -16.65 22.49 -5.71
CA SER A 218 -17.14 23.23 -6.88
C SER A 218 -18.35 22.56 -7.56
N GLY A 219 -18.86 21.45 -7.02
CA GLY A 219 -20.00 20.73 -7.60
C GLY A 219 -19.70 20.11 -8.97
N ILE A 220 -18.44 19.90 -9.33
CA ILE A 220 -18.02 19.28 -10.59
C ILE A 220 -18.15 17.76 -10.43
N PRO A 221 -19.13 17.12 -11.08
CA PRO A 221 -19.30 15.68 -10.94
C PRO A 221 -18.13 14.96 -11.62
N PRO A 222 -17.68 13.81 -11.08
CA PRO A 222 -16.74 12.97 -11.79
C PRO A 222 -17.40 12.46 -13.08
N SER A 223 -16.59 12.35 -14.14
CA SER A 223 -16.96 11.67 -15.38
C SER A 223 -17.34 10.22 -15.05
N LYS A 224 -18.64 9.94 -15.01
CA LYS A 224 -19.15 8.59 -14.79
C LYS A 224 -18.86 7.76 -16.04
N ARG A 225 -17.98 6.76 -15.90
CA ARG A 225 -17.89 5.67 -16.88
C ARG A 225 -19.25 5.00 -16.96
N HIS A 226 -19.86 5.01 -18.13
CA HIS A 226 -21.13 4.35 -18.37
C HIS A 226 -21.11 3.72 -19.76
N LYS A 227 -21.88 2.64 -19.93
CA LYS A 227 -22.07 2.07 -21.27
C LYS A 227 -22.82 3.10 -22.10
N HIS A 228 -22.20 3.52 -23.20
CA HIS A 228 -22.86 4.33 -24.21
C HIS A 228 -24.00 3.51 -24.80
N THR A 229 -25.20 4.07 -24.77
CA THR A 229 -26.37 3.57 -25.48
C THR A 229 -26.68 4.52 -26.62
N TRP A 230 -27.52 4.12 -27.58
CA TRP A 230 -27.92 5.00 -28.69
C TRP A 230 -28.54 6.34 -28.21
N LYS A 231 -29.14 6.35 -27.01
CA LYS A 231 -29.72 7.54 -26.37
C LYS A 231 -28.78 8.24 -25.38
N CYS A 232 -27.52 7.80 -25.27
CA CYS A 232 -26.55 8.47 -24.41
C CYS A 232 -26.22 9.86 -24.98
N ARG A 233 -26.10 10.87 -24.11
CA ARG A 233 -25.74 12.25 -24.51
C ARG A 233 -24.52 12.31 -25.44
N HIS A 234 -23.50 11.49 -25.19
CA HIS A 234 -22.30 11.47 -26.03
C HIS A 234 -22.56 11.01 -27.48
N VAL A 235 -23.50 10.08 -27.67
CA VAL A 235 -23.91 9.59 -29.00
C VAL A 235 -24.75 10.65 -29.70
N LEU A 236 -25.66 11.29 -28.96
CA LEU A 236 -26.54 12.34 -29.47
C LEU A 236 -25.77 13.61 -29.89
N GLU A 237 -24.82 14.08 -29.06
CA GLU A 237 -23.94 15.20 -29.38
C GLU A 237 -23.08 14.91 -30.62
N ALA A 238 -22.56 13.69 -30.75
CA ALA A 238 -21.74 13.30 -31.90
C ALA A 238 -22.52 13.18 -33.21
N LEU A 239 -23.85 12.97 -33.14
CA LEU A 239 -24.76 12.93 -34.29
C LEU A 239 -25.47 14.26 -34.54
N GLY A 240 -25.33 15.24 -33.63
CA GLY A 240 -26.06 16.52 -33.70
C GLY A 240 -27.57 16.34 -33.54
N CYS A 241 -28.01 15.36 -32.76
CA CYS A 241 -29.42 15.05 -32.54
C CYS A 241 -29.86 15.46 -31.13
N ASP A 242 -31.08 15.96 -31.00
CA ASP A 242 -31.68 16.29 -29.71
C ASP A 242 -32.34 15.06 -29.08
N GLU A 243 -32.35 14.99 -27.74
CA GLU A 243 -32.87 13.83 -27.00
C GLU A 243 -34.36 13.54 -27.28
N GLU A 244 -35.14 14.57 -27.63
CA GLU A 244 -36.57 14.46 -27.91
C GLU A 244 -36.88 13.93 -29.32
N THR A 245 -35.93 14.05 -30.26
CA THR A 245 -36.10 13.63 -31.66
C THR A 245 -35.25 12.40 -32.02
N ALA A 246 -34.37 11.97 -31.10
CA ALA A 246 -33.49 10.83 -31.29
C ALA A 246 -34.23 9.50 -31.40
N GLN A 247 -33.93 8.74 -32.46
CA GLN A 247 -34.40 7.37 -32.66
C GLN A 247 -33.24 6.38 -32.53
N ALA A 248 -33.56 5.13 -32.21
CA ALA A 248 -32.59 4.03 -32.18
C ALA A 248 -32.22 3.60 -33.61
N ASP A 249 -31.65 4.52 -34.40
CA ASP A 249 -31.19 4.21 -35.74
C ASP A 249 -29.90 3.38 -35.72
N GLU A 250 -29.63 2.70 -36.83
CA GLU A 250 -28.46 1.81 -36.97
C GLU A 250 -27.15 2.57 -36.72
N LYS A 251 -27.10 3.85 -37.11
CA LYS A 251 -25.94 4.73 -36.94
C LYS A 251 -25.68 5.08 -35.48
N ALA A 252 -26.71 5.40 -34.68
CA ALA A 252 -26.58 5.69 -33.25
C ALA A 252 -26.20 4.44 -32.46
N CYS A 253 -26.76 3.27 -32.82
CA CYS A 253 -26.38 2.00 -32.21
C CYS A 253 -24.91 1.65 -32.51
N GLU A 254 -24.48 1.76 -33.76
CA GLU A 254 -23.08 1.53 -34.16
C GLU A 254 -22.11 2.50 -33.46
N LEU A 255 -22.49 3.77 -33.34
CA LEU A 255 -21.66 4.79 -32.70
C LEU A 255 -21.51 4.51 -31.21
N ALA A 256 -22.60 4.13 -30.53
CA ALA A 256 -22.57 3.70 -29.14
C ALA A 256 -21.60 2.52 -28.92
N ASP A 257 -21.66 1.51 -29.79
CA ASP A 257 -20.74 0.36 -29.74
C ASP A 257 -19.28 0.74 -30.00
N LYS A 258 -19.03 1.66 -30.94
CA LYS A 258 -17.68 2.19 -31.21
C LYS A 258 -17.13 2.95 -30.00
N LEU A 259 -17.94 3.76 -29.31
CA LEU A 259 -17.54 4.46 -28.09
C LEU A 259 -17.26 3.48 -26.94
N ASN A 260 -18.10 2.47 -26.75
CA ASN A 260 -17.89 1.39 -25.77
C ASN A 260 -16.61 0.57 -26.03
N LYS A 261 -16.23 0.37 -27.30
CA LYS A 261 -15.00 -0.35 -27.68
C LYS A 261 -13.74 0.49 -27.44
N LYS A 262 -13.78 1.81 -27.68
CA LYS A 262 -12.65 2.73 -27.44
C LYS A 262 -12.34 2.94 -25.94
N GLU A 263 -13.31 2.69 -25.06
CA GLU A 263 -13.12 2.79 -23.60
C GLU A 263 -12.52 1.55 -22.93
N LYS A 264 -12.27 0.44 -23.65
CA LYS A 264 -11.68 -0.79 -23.08
C LYS A 264 -10.17 -0.62 -22.82
N PRO A 265 -9.67 -0.69 -21.56
CA PRO A 265 -8.26 -0.44 -21.27
C PRO A 265 -7.32 -1.64 -21.42
N TRP A 266 -7.78 -2.83 -21.88
CA TRP A 266 -6.97 -4.06 -21.80
C TRP A 266 -6.53 -4.67 -23.14
N GLN A 267 -6.43 -3.86 -24.20
CA GLN A 267 -5.76 -4.30 -25.43
C GLN A 267 -4.99 -3.15 -26.08
N ARG A 268 -3.85 -2.79 -25.49
CA ARG A 268 -2.69 -2.28 -26.22
C ARG A 268 -1.44 -2.89 -25.57
N THR A 269 -0.71 -3.64 -26.38
CA THR A 269 0.66 -4.13 -26.17
C THR A 269 1.56 -3.08 -25.55
#